data_AF-A0A3P7ZUY4-F1
#
_entry.id   AF-A0A3P7ZUY4-F1
#
_cell.length_a   1.000
_cell.length_b   1.000
_cell.length_c   1.000
_cell.angle_alpha   90.00
_cell.angle_beta   90.00
_cell.angle_gamma   90.00
#
_symmetry.space_group_name_H-M   'P 1'
#
loop_
_entity.id
_entity.type
_entity.pdbx_description
1 polymer ?
#
loop_
_entity_poly.entity_id
_entity_poly.type
_entity_poly.pdbx_seq_one_letter_code
_entity_poly.pdbx_strand_id
1 'polypeptide(L)'
;MQLVAKGTLGSNVLDLVLCNRSNIIYDVSLGPPVGTSDHAVVTFKLNIINKRDFKAADFDAIRYYLGNLPNSVATVDEKYELFITILSRCMELFVPIRRVPIHHAHLPQYLNSLLQKRSLAWDRARKYDTEVHWKTYERLDHKFSRNFFKYNKSVENKIIHSKS
;
A
#
# COMPACT_ATOMS: atom_id res chain seq x y z
N MET A 1 -5.06 15.19 -3.95
CA MET A 1 -4.98 14.82 -5.38
C MET A 1 -5.41 13.38 -5.56
N GLN A 2 -6.22 13.10 -6.58
CA GLN A 2 -6.62 11.77 -7.01
C GLN A 2 -5.63 11.29 -8.09
N LEU A 3 -5.21 10.01 -8.03
CA LEU A 3 -4.11 9.50 -8.87
C LEU A 3 -4.50 8.37 -9.85
N VAL A 4 -5.68 7.77 -9.73
CA VAL A 4 -6.14 6.68 -10.62
C VAL A 4 -6.88 7.28 -11.81
N ALA A 5 -6.23 7.37 -12.97
CA ALA A 5 -6.82 8.00 -14.15
C ALA A 5 -7.62 7.03 -15.06
N LYS A 6 -7.56 5.72 -14.81
CA LYS A 6 -8.13 4.70 -15.68
C LYS A 6 -9.21 3.90 -14.95
N GLY A 7 -10.23 3.48 -15.68
CA GLY A 7 -11.31 2.66 -15.13
C GLY A 7 -10.80 1.35 -14.55
N THR A 8 -11.25 1.04 -13.33
CA THR A 8 -10.96 -0.21 -12.63
C THR A 8 -12.02 -1.28 -12.91
N LEU A 9 -13.24 -0.87 -13.26
CA LEU A 9 -14.30 -1.73 -13.79
C LEU A 9 -14.77 -1.18 -15.14
N GLY A 10 -14.30 -1.78 -16.23
CA GLY A 10 -14.57 -1.26 -17.58
C GLY A 10 -14.04 0.17 -17.75
N SER A 11 -14.93 1.12 -18.04
CA SER A 11 -14.63 2.56 -18.14
C SER A 11 -14.76 3.33 -16.82
N ASN A 12 -15.29 2.70 -15.76
CA ASN A 12 -15.61 3.39 -14.50
C ASN A 12 -14.40 3.46 -13.55
N VAL A 13 -14.13 4.65 -13.04
CA VAL A 13 -13.09 4.91 -12.01
C VAL A 13 -13.76 4.92 -10.64
N LEU A 14 -13.87 3.75 -10.01
CA LEU A 14 -14.51 3.61 -8.70
C LEU A 14 -13.49 3.47 -7.57
N ASP A 15 -12.29 2.96 -7.88
CA ASP A 15 -11.21 2.82 -6.92
C ASP A 15 -10.27 4.03 -6.98
N LEU A 16 -10.04 4.66 -5.82
CA LEU A 16 -9.30 5.92 -5.72
C LEU A 16 -8.00 5.75 -4.92
N VAL A 17 -6.93 6.33 -5.45
CA VAL A 17 -5.70 6.58 -4.68
C VAL A 17 -5.61 8.08 -4.44
N LEU A 18 -5.69 8.47 -3.18
CA LEU A 18 -5.63 9.87 -2.76
C LEU A 18 -4.27 10.17 -2.12
N CYS A 19 -3.68 11.30 -2.49
CA CYS A 19 -2.45 11.78 -1.89
C CYS A 19 -2.49 13.29 -1.65
N ASN A 20 -1.91 13.73 -0.53
CA ASN A 20 -1.74 15.13 -0.17
C ASN A 20 -0.41 15.73 -0.65
N ARG A 21 0.54 14.90 -1.13
CA ARG A 21 1.84 15.34 -1.65
C ARG A 21 2.20 14.58 -2.92
N SER A 22 2.52 15.30 -3.99
CA SER A 22 2.76 14.72 -5.33
C SER A 22 3.96 13.78 -5.42
N ASN A 23 4.90 13.83 -4.47
CA ASN A 23 6.14 13.06 -4.50
C ASN A 23 6.12 11.76 -3.67
N ILE A 24 5.02 11.45 -2.98
CA ILE A 24 4.91 10.25 -2.14
C ILE A 24 4.48 9.03 -2.95
N ILE A 25 3.56 9.20 -3.89
CA ILE A 25 3.01 8.09 -4.68
C ILE A 25 3.43 8.26 -6.13
N TYR A 26 3.97 7.19 -6.73
CA TYR A 26 4.39 7.17 -8.12
C TYR A 26 4.13 5.79 -8.74
N ASP A 27 4.29 5.68 -10.06
CA ASP A 27 4.15 4.42 -10.80
C ASP A 27 2.76 3.76 -10.62
N VAL A 28 1.71 4.59 -10.65
CA VAL A 28 0.31 4.12 -10.55
C VAL A 28 -0.08 3.41 -11.85
N SER A 29 -0.46 2.15 -11.73
CA SER A 29 -0.78 1.27 -12.84
C SER A 29 -1.97 0.36 -12.50
N LEU A 30 -2.63 -0.16 -13.53
CA LEU A 30 -3.68 -1.16 -13.39
C LEU A 30 -3.12 -2.53 -13.75
N GLY A 31 -3.41 -3.51 -12.91
CA GLY A 31 -3.06 -4.91 -13.08
C GLY A 31 -4.29 -5.79 -13.28
N PRO A 32 -4.06 -7.08 -13.58
CA PRO A 32 -5.13 -8.06 -13.63
C PRO A 32 -5.83 -8.16 -12.26
N PRO A 33 -7.15 -8.45 -12.24
CA PRO A 33 -7.89 -8.71 -11.02
C PRO A 33 -7.26 -9.78 -10.13
N VAL A 34 -7.59 -9.76 -8.85
CA VAL A 34 -7.13 -10.75 -7.87
C VAL A 34 -8.29 -11.63 -7.44
N GLY A 35 -8.09 -12.94 -7.53
CA GLY A 35 -9.09 -13.93 -7.14
C GLY A 35 -10.33 -13.83 -8.01
N THR A 36 -11.49 -13.67 -7.39
CA THR A 36 -12.79 -13.57 -8.04
C THR A 36 -13.27 -12.12 -8.20
N SER A 37 -12.40 -11.13 -7.97
CA SER A 37 -12.76 -9.73 -8.16
C SER A 37 -12.98 -9.43 -9.64
N ASP A 38 -13.98 -8.62 -9.91
CA ASP A 38 -14.31 -8.01 -11.20
C ASP A 38 -13.58 -6.67 -11.43
N HIS A 39 -12.96 -6.12 -10.39
CA HIS A 39 -12.16 -4.91 -10.46
C HIS A 39 -10.69 -5.21 -10.79
N ALA A 40 -10.09 -4.37 -11.63
CA ALA A 40 -8.66 -4.37 -11.87
C ALA A 40 -7.89 -3.93 -10.62
N VAL A 41 -6.72 -4.53 -10.40
CA VAL A 41 -5.85 -4.15 -9.27
C VAL A 41 -5.21 -2.81 -9.53
N VAL A 42 -5.27 -1.89 -8.57
CA VAL A 42 -4.47 -0.68 -8.59
C VAL A 42 -3.12 -0.94 -7.91
N THR A 43 -2.03 -0.83 -8.67
CA THR A 43 -0.66 -0.93 -8.14
C THR A 43 -0.01 0.44 -8.14
N PHE A 44 0.75 0.76 -7.10
CA PHE A 44 1.52 2.00 -7.01
C PHE A 44 2.74 1.79 -6.10
N LYS A 45 3.72 2.66 -6.24
CA LYS A 45 4.91 2.69 -5.39
C LYS A 45 4.85 3.87 -4.42
N LEU A 46 5.35 3.61 -3.21
CA LEU A 46 5.46 4.59 -2.15
C LEU A 46 6.90 5.04 -2.00
N ASN A 47 7.12 6.36 -2.03
CA ASN A 47 8.38 7.01 -1.71
C ASN A 47 8.37 7.46 -0.24
N ILE A 48 8.34 6.50 0.68
CA ILE A 48 8.37 6.76 2.12
C ILE A 48 9.73 6.33 2.65
N ILE A 49 10.68 7.25 2.54
CA ILE A 49 12.07 7.00 2.99
C ILE A 49 12.17 7.12 4.52
N ASN A 50 11.29 7.91 5.13
CA ASN A 50 11.38 8.34 6.50
C ASN A 50 10.06 8.07 7.25
N LYS A 51 10.15 7.50 8.45
CA LYS A 51 9.01 7.40 9.38
C LYS A 51 9.41 7.84 10.78
N ARG A 52 8.43 8.33 11.53
CA ARG A 52 8.58 8.62 12.96
C ARG A 52 8.90 7.32 13.71
N ASP A 53 9.95 7.34 14.53
CA ASP A 53 10.32 6.22 15.39
C ASP A 53 9.78 6.43 16.81
N PHE A 54 8.52 6.08 17.01
CA PHE A 54 7.89 6.15 18.32
C PHE A 54 8.53 5.22 19.36
N LYS A 55 9.30 4.21 18.95
CA LYS A 55 10.04 3.35 19.88
C LYS A 55 11.22 4.10 20.51
N ALA A 56 11.81 5.04 19.78
CA ALA A 56 12.95 5.84 20.19
C ALA A 56 12.53 7.26 20.64
N ALA A 57 11.24 7.50 20.86
CA ALA A 57 10.75 8.79 21.32
C ALA A 57 11.14 9.04 22.78
N ASP A 58 11.45 10.29 23.10
CA ASP A 58 11.69 10.72 24.48
C ASP A 58 10.35 10.97 25.18
N PHE A 59 9.77 9.91 25.74
CA PHE A 59 8.47 10.00 26.40
C PHE A 59 8.49 10.82 27.70
N ASP A 60 9.63 10.96 28.36
CA ASP A 60 9.73 11.76 29.58
C ASP A 60 9.71 13.25 29.23
N ALA A 61 10.44 13.66 28.20
CA ALA A 61 10.35 15.02 27.66
C ALA A 61 8.94 15.33 27.10
N ILE A 62 8.28 14.37 26.44
CA ILE A 62 6.89 14.51 25.97
C ILE A 62 5.95 14.78 27.15
N ARG A 63 6.02 13.97 28.22
CA ARG A 63 5.16 14.13 29.41
C ARG A 63 5.39 15.48 30.06
N TYR A 64 6.65 15.87 30.23
CA TYR A 64 7.00 17.17 30.77
C TYR A 64 6.47 18.31 29.90
N TYR A 65 6.68 18.25 28.59
CA TYR A 65 6.19 19.26 27.66
C TYR A 65 4.67 19.40 27.73
N LEU A 66 3.92 18.29 27.63
CA LEU A 66 2.46 18.30 27.64
C LEU A 66 1.88 18.72 28.99
N GLY A 67 2.52 18.37 30.11
CA GLY A 67 2.06 18.73 31.46
C GLY A 67 2.15 20.21 31.78
N ASN A 68 2.94 20.99 31.01
CA ASN A 68 3.15 22.42 31.24
C ASN A 68 2.38 23.32 30.26
N LEU A 69 1.47 22.76 29.44
CA LEU A 69 0.76 23.55 28.43
C LEU A 69 -0.49 24.24 29.00
N PRO A 70 -0.70 25.53 28.67
CA PRO A 70 -1.90 26.24 29.07
C PRO A 70 -3.13 25.73 28.30
N ASN A 71 -4.22 25.46 29.00
CA ASN A 71 -5.50 25.02 28.42
C ASN A 71 -6.55 26.14 28.52
N SER A 72 -6.32 27.25 27.82
CA SER A 72 -7.07 28.50 28.05
C SER A 72 -7.88 29.00 26.84
N VAL A 73 -8.33 28.11 25.95
CA VAL A 73 -9.16 28.48 24.79
C VAL A 73 -10.65 28.23 25.05
N ALA A 74 -11.51 29.09 24.50
CA ALA A 74 -12.90 29.23 24.93
C ALA A 74 -13.85 28.25 24.23
N THR A 75 -13.62 27.99 22.95
CA THR A 75 -14.51 27.16 22.12
C THR A 75 -13.97 25.74 21.92
N VAL A 76 -14.85 24.82 21.53
CA VAL A 76 -14.47 23.44 21.23
C VAL A 76 -13.55 23.37 20.00
N ASP A 77 -13.82 24.18 18.98
CA ASP A 77 -13.02 24.21 17.75
C ASP A 77 -11.60 24.72 18.04
N GLU A 78 -11.46 25.77 18.83
CA GLU A 78 -10.14 26.26 19.26
C GLU A 78 -9.38 25.22 20.09
N LYS A 79 -10.08 24.46 20.95
CA LYS A 79 -9.45 23.34 21.70
C LYS A 79 -8.92 22.27 20.76
N TYR A 80 -9.67 21.94 19.72
CA TYR A 80 -9.27 20.95 18.73
C TYR A 80 -8.03 21.42 17.96
N GLU A 81 -8.04 22.63 17.43
CA GLU A 81 -6.90 23.20 16.69
C GLU A 81 -5.65 23.34 17.56
N LEU A 82 -5.83 23.80 18.81
CA LEU A 82 -4.75 23.85 19.80
C LEU A 82 -4.17 22.46 20.06
N PHE A 83 -5.03 21.46 20.25
CA PHE A 83 -4.60 20.07 20.46
C PHE A 83 -3.80 19.53 19.27
N ILE A 84 -4.28 19.69 18.03
CA ILE A 84 -3.58 19.24 16.82
C ILE A 84 -2.22 19.93 16.67
N THR A 85 -2.17 21.24 16.97
CA THR A 85 -0.94 22.02 16.93
C THR A 85 0.08 21.55 17.96
N ILE A 86 -0.35 21.41 19.22
CA ILE A 86 0.49 20.90 20.32
C ILE A 86 1.02 19.51 19.98
N LEU A 87 0.14 18.61 19.52
CA LEU A 87 0.49 17.22 19.23
C LEU A 87 1.51 17.16 18.09
N SER A 88 1.30 17.93 17.02
CA SER A 88 2.23 18.03 15.89
C SER A 88 3.59 18.53 16.31
N ARG A 89 3.63 19.58 17.15
CA ARG A 89 4.89 20.15 17.66
C ARG A 89 5.62 19.20 18.60
N CYS A 90 4.91 18.59 19.54
CA CYS A 90 5.45 17.58 20.45
C CYS A 90 6.09 16.43 19.67
N MET A 91 5.39 15.98 18.63
CA MET A 91 5.86 14.96 17.71
C MET A 91 7.14 15.41 16.98
N GLU A 92 7.23 16.64 16.48
CA GLU A 92 8.45 17.17 15.81
C GLU A 92 9.67 17.23 16.73
N LEU A 93 9.46 17.62 18.00
CA LEU A 93 10.54 17.83 18.95
C LEU A 93 11.10 16.53 19.52
N PHE A 94 10.23 15.57 19.84
CA PHE A 94 10.60 14.45 20.70
C PHE A 94 10.50 13.08 20.03
N VAL A 95 9.98 13.01 18.80
CA VAL A 95 9.90 11.74 18.05
C VAL A 95 10.89 11.78 16.88
N PRO A 96 12.03 11.07 16.97
CA PRO A 96 13.03 11.09 15.92
C PRO A 96 12.49 10.47 14.63
N ILE A 97 13.09 10.88 13.51
CA ILE A 97 12.82 10.31 12.19
C ILE A 97 13.85 9.21 11.92
N ARG A 98 13.38 8.02 11.53
CA ARG A 98 14.24 6.94 11.05
C ARG A 98 14.00 6.64 9.58
N ARG A 99 15.05 6.17 8.93
CA ARG A 99 14.94 5.60 7.58
C ARG A 99 14.30 4.22 7.64
N VAL A 100 13.42 3.93 6.69
CA VAL A 100 12.82 2.60 6.53
C VAL A 100 13.52 1.88 5.40
N PRO A 101 14.11 0.69 5.64
CA PRO A 101 14.63 -0.12 4.56
C PRO A 101 13.48 -0.56 3.66
N ILE A 102 13.68 -0.45 2.34
CA ILE A 102 12.73 -0.94 1.35
C ILE A 102 12.88 -2.45 1.32
N HIS A 103 11.92 -3.16 1.91
CA HIS A 103 11.83 -4.61 1.80
C HIS A 103 11.03 -4.98 0.56
N HIS A 104 11.65 -5.72 -0.37
CA HIS A 104 10.96 -6.33 -1.48
C HIS A 104 10.50 -7.73 -1.08
N ALA A 105 9.20 -8.00 -1.24
CA ALA A 105 8.70 -9.37 -1.16
C ALA A 105 9.27 -10.15 -2.37
N HIS A 106 10.10 -11.16 -2.11
CA HIS A 106 10.64 -12.02 -3.15
C HIS A 106 9.70 -13.20 -3.39
N LEU A 107 8.98 -13.17 -4.51
CA LEU A 107 8.40 -14.38 -5.08
C LEU A 107 9.52 -15.24 -5.70
N PRO A 108 9.41 -16.58 -5.61
CA PRO A 108 10.25 -17.47 -6.39
C PRO A 108 10.27 -17.12 -7.88
N GLN A 109 11.41 -17.32 -8.54
CA GLN A 109 11.63 -16.93 -9.94
C GLN A 109 10.55 -17.46 -10.90
N TYR A 110 10.07 -18.68 -10.68
CA TYR A 110 9.03 -19.28 -11.52
C TYR A 110 7.67 -18.56 -11.37
N LEU A 111 7.32 -18.09 -10.17
CA LEU A 111 6.10 -17.30 -9.93
C LEU A 111 6.24 -15.89 -10.49
N ASN A 112 7.41 -15.25 -10.34
CA ASN A 112 7.69 -13.96 -10.96
C ASN A 112 7.55 -14.05 -12.49
N SER A 113 8.10 -15.09 -13.10
CA SER A 113 7.98 -15.31 -14.55
C SER A 113 6.52 -15.52 -14.98
N LEU A 114 5.72 -16.26 -14.20
CA LEU A 114 4.30 -16.44 -14.47
C LEU A 114 3.50 -15.15 -14.28
N LEU A 115 3.80 -14.38 -13.24
CA LEU A 115 3.19 -13.09 -12.97
C LEU A 115 3.42 -12.12 -14.13
N GLN A 116 4.65 -12.00 -14.62
CA GLN A 116 4.98 -11.17 -15.77
C GLN A 116 4.21 -11.60 -17.03
N LYS A 117 4.17 -12.91 -17.33
CA LYS A 117 3.41 -13.43 -18.47
C LYS A 117 1.91 -13.14 -18.33
N ARG A 118 1.36 -13.29 -17.12
CA ARG A 118 -0.03 -12.97 -16.83
C ARG A 118 -0.31 -11.49 -17.06
N SER A 119 0.52 -10.59 -16.54
CA SER A 119 0.35 -9.14 -16.72
C SER A 119 0.40 -8.75 -18.20
N LEU A 120 1.37 -9.28 -18.97
CA LEU A 120 1.45 -9.01 -20.41
C LEU A 120 0.22 -9.53 -21.18
N ALA A 121 -0.31 -10.69 -20.79
CA ALA A 121 -1.52 -11.23 -21.41
C ALA A 121 -2.75 -10.38 -21.09
N TRP A 122 -2.86 -9.88 -19.87
CA TRP A 122 -3.90 -8.93 -19.46
C TRP A 122 -3.82 -7.63 -20.26
N ASP A 123 -2.64 -7.04 -20.40
CA ASP A 123 -2.45 -5.80 -21.17
C ASP A 123 -2.87 -5.99 -22.63
N ARG A 124 -2.55 -7.15 -23.23
CA ARG A 124 -2.99 -7.49 -24.58
C ARG A 124 -4.50 -7.71 -24.68
N ALA A 125 -5.10 -8.42 -23.71
CA ALA A 125 -6.53 -8.64 -23.67
C ALA A 125 -7.30 -7.32 -23.59
N ARG A 126 -6.86 -6.41 -22.72
CA ARG A 126 -7.43 -5.05 -22.64
C ARG A 126 -7.21 -4.20 -23.88
N LYS A 127 -6.06 -4.36 -24.56
CA LYS A 127 -5.72 -3.55 -25.73
C LYS A 127 -6.49 -3.96 -26.98
N TYR A 128 -6.59 -5.28 -27.22
CA TYR A 128 -7.16 -5.81 -28.45
C TYR A 128 -8.61 -6.26 -28.30
N ASP A 129 -9.06 -6.54 -27.07
CA ASP A 129 -10.41 -6.93 -26.73
C ASP A 129 -10.99 -8.06 -27.60
N THR A 130 -10.20 -9.11 -27.80
CA THR A 130 -10.62 -10.30 -28.56
C THR A 130 -10.66 -11.55 -27.69
N GLU A 131 -11.57 -12.46 -28.01
CA GLU A 131 -11.76 -13.72 -27.29
C GLU A 131 -10.45 -14.54 -27.17
N VAL A 132 -9.60 -14.52 -28.20
CA VAL A 132 -8.31 -15.22 -28.20
C VAL A 132 -7.36 -14.67 -27.13
N HIS A 133 -7.30 -13.35 -26.96
CA HIS A 133 -6.46 -12.72 -25.94
C HIS A 133 -7.01 -12.96 -24.53
N TRP A 134 -8.33 -12.87 -24.37
CA TRP A 134 -9.01 -13.18 -23.11
C TRP A 134 -8.80 -14.64 -22.67
N LYS A 135 -9.00 -15.61 -23.56
CA LYS A 135 -8.69 -17.03 -23.30
C LYS A 135 -7.22 -17.28 -22.94
N THR A 136 -6.31 -16.55 -23.59
CA THR A 136 -4.88 -16.63 -23.27
C THR A 136 -4.58 -16.12 -21.87
N TYR A 137 -5.18 -15.00 -21.49
CA TYR A 137 -5.08 -14.42 -20.15
C TYR A 137 -5.65 -15.37 -19.09
N GLU A 138 -6.89 -15.86 -19.25
CA GLU A 138 -7.56 -16.77 -18.29
C GLU A 138 -6.72 -18.01 -18.01
N ARG A 139 -6.15 -18.62 -19.06
CA ARG A 139 -5.26 -19.79 -18.91
C ARG A 139 -4.03 -19.47 -18.06
N LEU A 140 -3.43 -18.28 -18.26
CA LEU A 140 -2.26 -17.85 -17.50
C LEU A 140 -2.63 -17.45 -16.07
N ASP A 141 -3.78 -16.82 -15.86
CA ASP A 141 -4.27 -16.46 -14.53
C ASP A 141 -4.56 -17.71 -13.70
N HIS A 142 -5.33 -18.67 -14.23
CA HIS A 142 -5.56 -19.94 -13.54
C HIS A 142 -4.25 -20.66 -13.19
N LYS A 143 -3.28 -20.65 -14.12
CA LYS A 143 -1.96 -21.24 -13.88
C LYS A 143 -1.22 -20.49 -12.77
N PHE A 144 -1.22 -19.17 -12.78
CA PHE A 144 -0.58 -18.36 -11.75
C PHE A 144 -1.24 -18.59 -10.39
N SER A 145 -2.56 -18.40 -10.29
CA SER A 145 -3.35 -18.53 -9.07
C SER A 145 -3.15 -19.89 -8.39
N ARG A 146 -3.16 -20.99 -9.16
CA ARG A 146 -2.89 -22.33 -8.63
C ARG A 146 -1.49 -22.47 -8.05
N ASN A 147 -0.46 -21.95 -8.73
CA ASN A 147 0.92 -22.04 -8.26
C ASN A 147 1.17 -21.12 -7.07
N PHE A 148 0.60 -19.92 -7.08
CA PHE A 148 0.68 -18.96 -5.99
C PHE A 148 0.02 -19.51 -4.72
N PHE A 149 -1.16 -20.12 -4.83
CA PHE A 149 -1.82 -20.78 -3.70
C PHE A 149 -0.97 -21.91 -3.09
N LYS A 150 -0.38 -22.77 -3.94
CA LYS A 150 0.52 -23.84 -3.48
C LYS A 150 1.74 -23.28 -2.74
N TYR A 151 2.32 -22.19 -3.26
CA TYR A 151 3.45 -21.53 -2.61
C TYR A 151 3.08 -20.94 -1.26
N ASN A 152 1.98 -20.17 -1.18
CA ASN A 152 1.53 -19.57 0.08
C ASN A 152 1.26 -20.64 1.14
N LYS A 153 0.58 -21.73 0.77
CA LYS A 153 0.36 -22.87 1.68
C LYS A 153 1.68 -23.47 2.18
N SER A 154 2.70 -23.57 1.32
CA SER A 154 4.02 -24.05 1.72
C SER A 154 4.72 -23.10 2.68
N VAL A 155 4.64 -21.78 2.44
CA VAL A 155 5.21 -20.75 3.32
C VAL A 155 4.52 -20.73 4.67
N GLU A 156 3.19 -20.75 4.70
CA GLU A 156 2.37 -20.80 5.92
C GLU A 156 2.72 -22.03 6.77
N ASN A 157 2.78 -23.21 6.15
CA ASN A 157 3.17 -24.44 6.84
C ASN A 157 4.57 -24.32 7.45
N LYS A 158 5.55 -23.77 6.72
CA LYS A 158 6.91 -23.57 7.26
C LYS A 158 6.90 -22.66 8.48
N ILE A 159 6.12 -21.58 8.46
CA ILE A 159 6.03 -20.64 9.59
C ILE A 159 5.43 -21.33 10.81
N ILE A 160 4.35 -22.11 10.63
CA ILE A 160 3.68 -22.84 11.72
C ILE A 160 4.66 -23.82 12.38
N HIS A 161 5.37 -24.62 11.59
CA HIS A 161 6.29 -25.64 12.10
C HIS A 161 7.62 -25.06 12.62
N SER A 162 7.99 -23.83 12.23
CA SER A 162 9.18 -23.14 12.77
C SER A 162 8.98 -22.53 14.17
N LYS A 163 7.74 -22.50 14.66
CA LYS A 163 7.35 -21.97 15.98
C LYS A 163 7.03 -23.08 16.99
N SER A 164 7.21 -24.35 16.61
CA SER A 164 7.13 -25.53 17.48
C SER A 164 8.54 -26.05 17.78
#